data_AF-A0A0L9VSQ4-F1
#
_entry.id   AF-A0A0L9VSQ4-F1
#
_cell.length_a   1.000
_cell.length_b   1.000
_cell.length_c   1.000
_cell.angle_alpha   90.00
_cell.angle_beta   90.00
_cell.angle_gamma   90.00
#
_symmetry.space_group_name_H-M   'P 1'
#
loop_
_entity.id
_entity.type
_entity.pdbx_description
1 polymer ?
#
loop_
_entity_poly.entity_id
_entity_poly.type
_entity_poly.pdbx_seq_one_letter_code
_entity_poly.pdbx_strand_id
1 'polypeptide(L)'
;MPMMDGYEFQQFLKKEVIDIPFVMMSVDYTSFSMTKALQLGACNYLQKPFDNDYWLNLWSAMFKHHIYLMRIKKSIDSLEDNEISETSDSSEFASDMEAEADDILHKKE
;
A
#
# COMPACT_ATOMS: atom_id res chain seq x y z
N MET A 1 24.35 17.95 -4.83
CA MET A 1 25.19 17.46 -3.71
C MET A 1 26.57 17.19 -4.29
N PRO A 2 27.67 17.56 -3.62
CA PRO A 2 29.01 17.50 -4.23
C PRO A 2 29.56 16.07 -4.39
N MET A 3 29.07 15.10 -3.61
CA MET A 3 29.58 13.72 -3.60
C MET A 3 28.64 12.69 -4.24
N MET A 4 27.34 12.97 -4.34
CA MET A 4 26.31 12.02 -4.79
C MET A 4 25.24 12.77 -5.59
N ASP A 5 24.72 12.15 -6.64
CA ASP A 5 23.60 12.68 -7.41
C ASP A 5 22.25 12.44 -6.70
N GLY A 6 21.28 13.33 -6.89
CA GLY A 6 19.93 13.17 -6.33
C GLY A 6 19.25 11.90 -6.84
N TYR A 7 19.50 11.50 -8.08
CA TYR A 7 18.97 10.25 -8.64
C TYR A 7 19.60 9.01 -7.99
N GLU A 8 20.90 9.05 -7.70
CA GLU A 8 21.61 7.97 -7.02
C GLU A 8 21.10 7.80 -5.59
N PHE A 9 20.94 8.91 -4.87
CA PHE A 9 20.39 8.90 -3.52
C PHE A 9 18.98 8.29 -3.49
N GLN A 10 18.16 8.63 -4.46
CA GLN A 10 16.80 8.10 -4.56
C GLN A 10 16.77 6.60 -4.87
N GLN A 11 17.68 6.11 -5.72
CA GLN A 11 17.84 4.67 -5.94
C GLN A 11 18.33 3.96 -4.68
N PHE A 12 19.22 4.58 -3.91
CA PHE A 12 19.68 4.07 -2.63
C PHE A 12 18.52 3.93 -1.63
N LEU A 13 17.67 4.96 -1.48
CA LEU A 13 16.48 4.87 -0.62
C LEU A 13 15.59 3.69 -0.98
N LYS A 14 15.33 3.49 -2.28
CA LYS A 14 14.53 2.36 -2.76
C LYS A 14 15.19 1.01 -2.50
N LYS A 15 16.51 0.91 -2.68
CA LYS A 15 17.26 -0.33 -2.47
C LYS A 15 17.29 -0.75 -1.01
N GLU A 16 17.49 0.22 -0.10
CA GLU A 16 17.50 -0.02 1.33
C GLU A 16 16.09 -0.07 1.95
N VAL A 17 15.04 0.01 1.11
CA VAL A 17 13.63 -0.01 1.53
C VAL A 17 13.34 1.08 2.58
N ILE A 18 13.95 2.25 2.40
CA ILE A 18 13.75 3.41 3.26
C ILE A 18 12.57 4.21 2.71
N ASP A 19 11.45 4.14 3.42
CA ASP A 19 10.21 4.80 3.03
C ASP A 19 10.12 6.19 3.67
N ILE A 20 10.70 7.17 2.97
CA ILE A 20 10.64 8.58 3.35
C ILE A 20 10.17 9.42 2.16
N PRO A 21 9.40 10.49 2.41
CA PRO A 21 9.03 11.40 1.33
C PRO A 21 10.28 12.12 0.83
N PHE A 22 10.56 11.97 -0.47
CA PHE A 22 11.71 12.57 -1.13
C PHE A 22 11.27 13.57 -2.20
N VAL A 23 11.87 14.76 -2.22
CA VAL A 23 11.62 15.78 -3.25
C VAL A 23 12.92 16.11 -3.97
N MET A 24 12.91 15.94 -5.28
CA MET A 24 14.05 16.30 -6.13
C MET A 24 14.10 17.82 -6.32
N MET A 25 15.29 18.42 -6.19
CA MET A 25 15.49 19.86 -6.42
C MET A 25 16.63 20.09 -7.42
N SER A 26 16.33 20.67 -8.58
CA SER A 26 17.30 20.85 -9.66
C SER A 26 17.17 22.20 -10.36
N VAL A 27 18.25 22.67 -10.97
CA VAL A 27 18.20 23.83 -11.88
C VAL A 27 17.64 23.41 -13.24
N ASP A 28 17.91 22.16 -13.64
CA ASP A 28 17.33 21.56 -14.85
C ASP A 28 15.84 21.30 -14.64
N TYR A 29 15.00 21.90 -15.48
CA TYR A 29 13.55 21.77 -15.45
C TYR A 29 12.99 21.15 -16.74
N THR A 30 13.79 20.33 -17.41
CA THR A 30 13.32 19.56 -18.56
C THR A 30 12.29 18.51 -18.14
N SER A 31 11.32 18.25 -19.02
CA SER A 31 10.31 17.21 -18.78
C SER A 31 10.93 15.82 -18.59
N PHE A 32 12.08 15.56 -19.23
CA PHE A 32 12.83 14.32 -19.06
C PHE A 32 13.32 14.15 -17.62
N SER A 33 13.97 15.17 -17.06
CA SER A 33 14.49 15.14 -15.69
C SER A 33 13.37 15.05 -14.65
N MET A 34 12.28 15.80 -14.85
CA MET A 34 11.08 15.65 -14.00
C MET A 34 10.52 14.23 -14.04
N THR A 35 10.29 13.69 -15.24
CA THR A 35 9.70 12.36 -15.40
C THR A 35 10.58 11.29 -14.77
N LYS A 36 11.90 11.37 -14.98
CA LYS A 36 12.87 10.46 -14.38
C LYS A 36 12.81 10.48 -12.85
N ALA A 37 12.78 11.66 -12.24
CA ALA A 37 12.72 11.79 -10.78
C ALA A 37 11.43 11.19 -10.20
N LEU A 38 10.28 11.49 -10.83
CA LEU A 38 8.99 10.98 -10.39
C LEU A 38 8.92 9.45 -10.56
N GLN A 39 9.41 8.90 -11.67
CA GLN A 39 9.46 7.45 -11.90
C GLN A 39 10.35 6.70 -10.90
N LEU A 40 11.40 7.35 -10.40
CA LEU A 40 12.25 6.80 -9.35
C LEU A 40 11.59 6.85 -7.95
N GLY A 41 10.40 7.45 -7.81
CA GLY A 41 9.64 7.53 -6.55
C GLY A 41 9.71 8.89 -5.84
N ALA A 42 10.01 9.98 -6.55
CA ALA A 42 10.07 11.29 -5.92
C ALA A 42 8.64 11.78 -5.75
N CYS A 43 8.33 12.31 -4.57
CA CYS A 43 7.01 12.88 -4.28
C CYS A 43 6.75 14.15 -5.08
N ASN A 44 7.82 14.89 -5.40
CA ASN A 44 7.73 16.11 -6.20
C ASN A 44 9.08 16.45 -6.86
N TYR A 45 9.04 17.41 -7.79
CA TYR A 45 10.21 18.02 -8.41
C TYR A 45 10.14 19.54 -8.27
N LEU A 46 11.19 20.16 -7.74
CA LEU A 46 11.28 21.59 -7.50
C LEU A 46 12.39 22.20 -8.35
N GLN A 47 12.05 23.21 -9.13
CA GLN A 47 13.03 24.01 -9.86
C GLN A 47 13.76 24.94 -8.89
N LYS A 48 15.08 25.07 -9.05
CA LYS A 48 15.90 26.06 -8.35
C LYS A 48 16.33 27.18 -9.29
N PRO A 49 16.45 28.42 -8.80
CA PRO A 49 16.01 28.89 -7.48
C PRO A 49 14.47 28.89 -7.37
N PHE A 50 13.93 28.90 -6.15
CA PHE A 50 12.48 28.90 -5.90
C PHE A 50 12.08 30.08 -5.00
N ASP A 51 10.90 30.64 -5.27
CA ASP A 51 10.29 31.71 -4.47
C ASP A 51 9.45 31.16 -3.31
N ASN A 52 9.14 31.99 -2.31
CA ASN A 52 8.45 31.57 -1.09
C ASN A 52 7.04 30.96 -1.32
N ASP A 53 6.40 31.23 -2.45
CA ASP A 53 5.06 30.71 -2.72
C ASP A 53 5.04 29.20 -3.07
N TYR A 54 6.21 28.60 -3.35
CA TYR A 54 6.32 27.19 -3.72
C TYR A 54 6.27 26.20 -2.54
N TRP A 55 6.43 26.68 -1.30
CA TRP A 55 6.44 25.80 -0.12
C TRP A 55 5.12 25.05 0.06
N LEU A 56 3.99 25.70 -0.20
CA LEU A 56 2.65 25.08 -0.09
C LEU A 56 2.51 23.85 -1.00
N ASN A 57 3.07 23.92 -2.22
CA ASN A 57 3.06 22.81 -3.16
C ASN A 57 3.86 21.61 -2.63
N LEU A 58 5.00 21.88 -1.98
CA LEU A 58 5.83 20.86 -1.34
C LEU A 58 5.09 20.16 -0.19
N TRP A 59 4.53 20.95 0.73
CA TRP A 59 3.82 20.43 1.89
C TRP A 59 2.65 19.54 1.49
N SER A 60 1.89 19.89 0.44
CA SER A 60 0.79 19.06 -0.03
C SER A 60 1.23 17.65 -0.45
N ALA A 61 2.38 17.52 -1.12
CA ALA A 61 2.93 16.24 -1.54
C ALA A 61 3.43 15.43 -0.33
N MET A 62 4.10 16.09 0.62
CA MET A 62 4.59 15.48 1.87
C MET A 62 3.43 14.95 2.72
N PHE A 63 2.37 15.75 2.92
CA PHE A 63 1.19 15.34 3.67
C PHE A 63 0.44 14.20 3.00
N LYS A 64 0.30 14.20 1.67
CA LYS A 64 -0.32 13.08 0.94
C LYS A 64 0.44 11.77 1.14
N HIS A 65 1.77 11.82 1.02
CA HIS A 65 2.62 10.66 1.27
C HIS A 65 2.49 10.19 2.73
N HIS A 66 2.54 11.11 3.69
CA HIS A 66 2.36 10.79 5.12
C HIS A 66 1.01 10.12 5.42
N ILE A 67 -0.09 10.66 4.90
CA ILE A 67 -1.44 10.10 5.07
C ILE A 67 -1.54 8.72 4.36
N TYR A 68 -0.91 8.56 3.21
CA TYR A 68 -0.87 7.29 2.48
C TYR A 68 -0.19 6.18 3.31
N LEU A 69 0.97 6.47 3.90
CA LEU A 69 1.69 5.52 4.75
C LEU A 69 0.91 5.16 6.02
N MET A 70 0.26 6.14 6.65
CA MET A 70 -0.61 5.90 7.80
C MET A 70 -1.77 4.95 7.48
N ARG A 71 -2.33 5.03 6.27
CA ARG A 71 -3.39 4.13 5.82
C ARG A 71 -2.88 2.70 5.63
N ILE A 72 -1.74 2.54 4.97
CA ILE A 72 -1.12 1.22 4.77
C ILE A 72 -0.80 0.56 6.11
N LYS A 73 -0.20 1.31 7.05
CA LYS A 73 0.10 0.80 8.38
C LYS A 73 -1.15 0.31 9.11
N LYS A 74 -2.24 1.10 9.09
CA LYS A 74 -3.51 0.70 9.71
C LYS A 74 -4.11 -0.56 9.08
N SER A 75 -3.98 -0.71 7.76
CA SER A 75 -4.44 -1.92 7.06
C SER A 75 -3.62 -3.16 7.43
N ILE A 76 -2.31 -3.02 7.59
CA ILE A 76 -1.43 -4.10 8.04
C ILE A 76 -1.75 -4.49 9.48
N ASP A 77 -1.83 -3.51 10.40
CA ASP A 77 -2.15 -3.74 11.81
C ASP A 77 -3.51 -4.46 11.97
N SER A 78 -4.50 -4.15 11.12
CA SER A 78 -5.83 -4.81 11.16
C SER A 78 -5.87 -6.25 10.65
N LEU A 79 -4.81 -6.72 9.97
CA LEU A 79 -4.70 -8.09 9.49
C LEU A 79 -3.99 -9.00 10.50
N GLU A 80 -3.14 -8.45 11.37
CA GLU A 80 -2.45 -9.21 12.41
C GLU A 80 -3.38 -9.64 13.57
N ASP A 81 -4.49 -8.91 13.79
CA ASP A 81 -5.48 -9.22 14.84
C ASP A 81 -6.37 -10.45 14.53
N ASN A 82 -6.24 -11.09 13.37
CA ASN A 82 -7.11 -12.21 12.93
C ASN A 82 -6.43 -13.59 12.93
N GLU A 83 -5.15 -13.70 13.33
CA GLU A 83 -4.41 -14.98 13.33
C GLU A 83 -4.18 -15.59 14.73
N ILE A 84 -5.06 -15.33 15.71
CA ILE A 84 -5.12 -16.09 16.96
C ILE A 84 -6.56 -16.57 17.23
N SER A 85 -7.04 -17.49 16.40
CA SER A 85 -8.04 -18.47 16.83
C SER A 85 -7.95 -19.75 16.00
N GLU A 86 -6.76 -20.36 15.96
CA GLU A 86 -6.63 -21.73 15.48
C GLU A 86 -6.89 -22.73 16.61
N THR A 87 -8.02 -23.43 16.44
CA THR A 87 -8.17 -24.88 16.59
C THR A 87 -8.41 -25.49 17.97
N SER A 88 -9.38 -26.40 17.95
CA SER A 88 -9.51 -27.61 18.76
C SER A 88 -10.04 -27.44 20.18
N ASP A 89 -11.38 -27.49 20.31
CA ASP A 89 -11.96 -28.38 21.30
C ASP A 89 -13.06 -29.22 20.66
N SER A 90 -12.73 -30.51 20.56
CA SER A 90 -13.56 -31.62 20.14
C SER A 90 -14.68 -31.89 21.14
N SER A 91 -15.91 -32.09 20.66
CA SER A 91 -16.75 -33.14 21.23
C SER A 91 -17.87 -33.53 20.27
N GLU A 92 -17.85 -34.82 19.96
CA GLU A 92 -18.86 -35.61 19.27
C GLU A 92 -20.30 -35.25 19.64
N PHE A 93 -21.19 -35.19 18.65
CA PHE A 93 -22.59 -35.52 18.89
C PHE A 93 -23.25 -36.15 17.66
N ALA A 94 -23.42 -37.46 17.79
CA ALA A 94 -24.42 -38.35 17.19
C ALA A 94 -25.02 -38.00 15.82
N SER A 95 -24.62 -38.81 14.84
CA SER A 95 -25.30 -39.05 13.58
C SER A 95 -26.72 -39.60 13.76
N ASP A 96 -27.65 -38.96 13.06
CA ASP A 96 -28.76 -39.49 12.27
C ASP A 96 -29.71 -40.53 12.88
N MET A 97 -30.89 -40.04 13.27
CA MET A 97 -32.14 -40.79 13.27
C MET A 97 -33.27 -39.90 12.74
N GLU A 98 -33.75 -40.17 11.53
CA GLU A 98 -35.15 -40.61 11.30
C GLU A 98 -35.39 -40.96 9.82
N ALA A 99 -36.08 -42.08 9.66
CA ALA A 99 -36.48 -42.69 8.41
C ALA A 99 -37.91 -42.26 7.99
N GLU A 100 -38.26 -42.63 6.76
CA GLU A 100 -39.60 -42.68 6.16
C GLU A 100 -40.24 -41.32 5.78
N ALA A 101 -40.96 -41.20 4.67
CA ALA A 101 -41.31 -42.10 3.58
C ALA A 101 -41.64 -41.23 2.35
N ASP A 102 -41.51 -41.80 1.15
CA ASP A 102 -42.45 -41.62 0.03
C ASP A 102 -41.81 -42.20 -1.23
N ASP A 103 -42.34 -43.32 -1.71
CA ASP A 103 -42.88 -43.42 -3.08
C ASP A 103 -43.41 -44.86 -3.31
N ILE A 104 -44.72 -45.05 -3.14
CA ILE A 104 -45.41 -46.25 -3.63
C ILE A 104 -46.15 -45.87 -4.92
N LEU A 105 -45.58 -46.39 -6.01
CA LEU A 105 -46.14 -46.59 -7.33
C LEU A 105 -47.59 -47.13 -7.35
N HIS A 106 -48.45 -46.51 -8.18
CA HIS A 106 -49.54 -47.06 -9.01
C HIS A 106 -50.69 -46.03 -9.14
N LYS A 107 -51.38 -45.77 -10.26
CA LYS A 107 -51.51 -46.38 -11.60
C LYS A 107 -52.35 -45.43 -12.47
N LYS A 108 -52.11 -45.47 -13.79
CA LYS A 108 -52.98 -45.07 -14.91
C LYS A 108 -54.49 -45.18 -14.63
N GLU A 109 -55.25 -44.12 -14.96
CA GLU A 109 -56.20 -44.04 -16.10
C GLU A 109 -56.60 -42.58 -16.36
#